data_AF-A0A2V1NFU6-F1
#
_entry.id   AF-A0A2V1NFU6-F1
#
_cell.length_a   1.000
_cell.length_b   1.000
_cell.length_c   1.000
_cell.angle_alpha   90.00
_cell.angle_beta   90.00
_cell.angle_gamma   90.00
#
_symmetry.space_group_name_H-M   'P 1'
#
loop_
_entity.id
_entity.type
_entity.pdbx_description
1 polymer ?
#
loop_
_entity_poly.entity_id
_entity_poly.type
_entity_poly.pdbx_seq_one_letter_code
_entity_poly.pdbx_strand_id
1 'polypeptide(L)'
;MHEIFVNYRTKGGKETAYLCDQALSARFGRDSVFLAKKSIELGDNYAGVLDGAVRRCRVLLALIHEGWADTPDRDRPDRPALHAPQDWVRREIEEALASGALIVPVFIGRHVEQLDPRRLPQSIAELAECQYTRVELATFDDDITRLGDRLSGQIPALAALDKTRPAEQRPAPEQPPAVRNDHQRGGIGNVAGNVGTYVNDAHGPMNTGSGPQYNAPHITGDGNNYVAGDNAGGIRMGFGTRTPRGGEGR
;
A
#
# COMPACT_ATOMS: atom_id res chain seq x y z
N MET A 1 2.40 -4.96 -0.75
CA MET A 1 3.39 -4.39 0.20
C MET A 1 2.57 -3.89 1.37
N HIS A 2 2.89 -4.32 2.59
CA HIS A 2 2.11 -3.92 3.76
C HIS A 2 2.59 -2.57 4.24
N GLU A 3 1.68 -1.61 4.29
CA GLU A 3 1.94 -0.24 4.75
C GLU A 3 1.76 -0.15 6.27
N ILE A 4 0.85 -0.93 6.83
CA ILE A 4 0.47 -0.95 8.25
C ILE A 4 0.79 -2.32 8.84
N PHE A 5 1.50 -2.35 9.95
CA PHE A 5 1.79 -3.54 10.73
C PHE A 5 1.05 -3.48 12.06
N VAL A 6 0.29 -4.50 12.42
CA VAL A 6 -0.46 -4.56 13.69
C VAL A 6 0.27 -5.47 14.68
N ASN A 7 0.94 -4.84 15.63
CA ASN A 7 1.64 -5.49 16.74
C ASN A 7 0.68 -5.61 17.94
N TYR A 8 0.52 -6.82 18.49
CA TYR A 8 -0.41 -7.05 19.60
C TYR A 8 -0.03 -8.27 20.43
N ARG A 9 -0.46 -8.28 21.69
CA ARG A 9 -0.43 -9.49 22.54
C ARG A 9 -1.70 -10.32 22.33
N THR A 10 -1.54 -11.64 22.28
CA THR A 10 -2.67 -12.57 22.12
C THR A 10 -3.67 -12.48 23.27
N LYS A 11 -3.18 -12.34 24.51
CA LYS A 11 -4.03 -12.08 25.66
C LYS A 11 -4.40 -10.60 25.64
N GLY A 12 -5.70 -10.26 25.75
CA GLY A 12 -6.17 -8.88 25.86
C GLY A 12 -6.18 -8.03 24.57
N GLY A 13 -5.31 -8.30 23.59
CA GLY A 13 -5.23 -7.51 22.36
C GLY A 13 -5.80 -8.16 21.09
N LYS A 14 -6.11 -9.47 21.12
CA LYS A 14 -6.43 -10.24 19.90
C LYS A 14 -7.67 -9.71 19.19
N GLU A 15 -8.79 -9.57 19.88
CA GLU A 15 -10.06 -9.17 19.27
C GLU A 15 -9.94 -7.81 18.58
N THR A 16 -9.41 -6.80 19.28
CA THR A 16 -9.15 -5.47 18.72
C THR A 16 -8.19 -5.54 17.53
N ALA A 17 -7.18 -6.40 17.55
CA ALA A 17 -6.27 -6.57 16.42
C ALA A 17 -6.97 -7.05 15.14
N TYR A 18 -7.90 -8.01 15.26
CA TYR A 18 -8.70 -8.47 14.13
C TYR A 18 -9.68 -7.40 13.64
N LEU A 19 -10.29 -6.63 14.55
CA LEU A 19 -11.16 -5.51 14.18
C LEU A 19 -10.39 -4.41 13.45
N CYS A 20 -9.18 -4.07 13.93
CA CYS A 20 -8.30 -3.11 13.26
C CYS A 20 -7.90 -3.61 11.87
N ASP A 21 -7.47 -4.87 11.75
CA ASP A 21 -7.14 -5.49 10.46
C ASP A 21 -8.32 -5.45 9.49
N GLN A 22 -9.53 -5.81 9.93
CA GLN A 22 -10.73 -5.79 9.10
C GLN A 22 -11.07 -4.37 8.61
N ALA A 23 -11.15 -3.40 9.52
CA ALA A 23 -11.54 -2.03 9.20
C ALA A 23 -10.48 -1.32 8.32
N LEU A 24 -9.20 -1.43 8.67
CA LEU A 24 -8.12 -0.81 7.91
C LEU A 24 -7.91 -1.50 6.55
N SER A 25 -8.07 -2.81 6.46
CA SER A 25 -8.03 -3.53 5.17
C SER A 25 -9.20 -3.18 4.28
N ALA A 26 -10.40 -2.96 4.85
CA ALA A 26 -11.55 -2.50 4.08
C ALA A 26 -11.28 -1.12 3.44
N ARG A 27 -10.62 -0.23 4.20
CA ARG A 27 -10.29 1.13 3.78
C ARG A 27 -9.10 1.21 2.81
N PHE A 28 -7.96 0.65 3.17
CA PHE A 28 -6.68 0.79 2.43
C PHE A 28 -6.36 -0.42 1.54
N GLY A 29 -7.22 -1.43 1.51
CA GLY A 29 -7.02 -2.66 0.73
C GLY A 29 -6.40 -3.80 1.55
N ARG A 30 -6.71 -5.04 1.15
CA ARG A 30 -6.35 -6.25 1.91
C ARG A 30 -4.84 -6.45 2.08
N ASP A 31 -4.03 -5.98 1.13
CA ASP A 31 -2.58 -6.17 1.15
C ASP A 31 -1.85 -5.04 1.89
N SER A 32 -2.58 -4.03 2.39
CA SER A 32 -2.01 -2.87 3.07
C SER A 32 -1.74 -3.12 4.56
N VAL A 33 -2.44 -4.08 5.16
CA VAL A 33 -2.31 -4.40 6.60
C VAL A 33 -1.65 -5.77 6.76
N PHE A 34 -0.70 -5.85 7.69
CA PHE A 34 -0.08 -7.10 8.11
C PHE A 34 -0.44 -7.41 9.56
N LEU A 35 -0.99 -8.60 9.78
CA LEU A 35 -1.34 -9.13 11.09
C LEU A 35 -0.72 -10.52 11.21
N ALA A 36 0.37 -10.68 11.97
CA ALA A 36 1.25 -11.85 11.91
C ALA A 36 0.53 -13.22 12.01
N LYS A 37 -0.47 -13.38 12.88
CA LYS A 37 -1.24 -14.65 12.99
C LYS A 37 -2.16 -14.96 11.80
N LYS A 38 -2.51 -13.96 11.00
CA LYS A 38 -3.37 -14.08 9.82
C LYS A 38 -2.55 -14.08 8.53
N SER A 39 -1.46 -13.33 8.50
CA SER A 39 -0.70 -13.01 7.28
C SER A 39 0.48 -13.94 7.01
N ILE A 40 0.78 -14.89 7.91
CA ILE A 40 1.85 -15.89 7.72
C ILE A 40 1.19 -17.22 7.36
N GLU A 41 1.55 -17.76 6.18
CA GLU A 41 0.99 -19.01 5.65
C GLU A 41 1.50 -20.23 6.43
N LEU A 42 0.73 -21.32 6.37
CA LEU A 42 1.12 -22.58 7.01
C LEU A 42 2.41 -23.13 6.38
N GLY A 43 3.45 -23.30 7.21
CA GLY A 43 4.75 -23.85 6.79
C GLY A 43 5.83 -22.78 6.56
N ASP A 44 5.48 -21.50 6.57
CA ASP A 44 6.46 -20.42 6.47
C ASP A 44 7.29 -20.28 7.74
N ASN A 45 8.56 -19.89 7.56
CA ASN A 45 9.39 -19.49 8.69
C ASN A 45 8.85 -18.17 9.26
N TYR A 46 8.07 -18.30 10.34
CA TYR A 46 7.43 -17.19 11.04
C TYR A 46 8.40 -16.05 11.35
N ALA A 47 9.64 -16.36 11.75
CA ALA A 47 10.64 -15.35 12.09
C ALA A 47 11.04 -14.50 10.87
N GLY A 48 11.38 -15.16 9.77
CA GLY A 48 11.89 -14.46 8.58
C GLY A 48 10.84 -13.62 7.87
N VAL A 49 9.59 -14.11 7.81
CA VAL A 49 8.48 -13.37 7.21
C VAL A 49 8.14 -12.13 8.05
N LEU A 50 8.15 -12.28 9.37
CA LEU A 50 7.82 -11.21 10.31
C LEU A 50 8.86 -10.08 10.29
N ASP A 51 10.15 -10.42 10.40
CA ASP A 51 11.24 -9.43 10.36
C ASP A 51 11.22 -8.66 9.02
N GLY A 52 10.98 -9.36 7.91
CA GLY A 52 10.82 -8.73 6.60
C GLY A 52 9.57 -7.85 6.48
N ALA A 53 8.45 -8.24 7.08
CA ALA A 53 7.21 -7.47 7.06
C ALA A 53 7.33 -6.17 7.88
N VAL A 54 7.88 -6.25 9.10
CA VAL A 54 8.10 -5.09 9.97
C VAL A 54 9.03 -4.07 9.30
N ARG A 55 10.16 -4.52 8.73
CA ARG A 55 11.12 -3.62 8.07
C ARG A 55 10.56 -2.86 6.88
N ARG A 56 9.51 -3.37 6.25
CA ARG A 56 8.89 -2.78 5.07
C ARG A 56 7.63 -1.98 5.39
N CYS A 57 7.10 -2.07 6.61
CA CYS A 57 5.94 -1.30 7.00
C CYS A 57 6.30 0.18 7.14
N ARG A 58 5.35 1.05 6.81
CA ARG A 58 5.48 2.50 7.07
C ARG A 58 4.96 2.86 8.45
N VAL A 59 4.03 2.08 8.98
CA VAL A 59 3.44 2.26 10.31
C VAL A 59 3.41 0.96 11.06
N LEU A 60 3.82 0.99 12.32
CA LEU A 60 3.51 -0.04 13.30
C LEU A 60 2.47 0.49 14.30
N LEU A 61 1.33 -0.18 14.37
CA LEU A 61 0.32 0.02 15.40
C LEU A 61 0.61 -0.92 16.57
N ALA A 62 1.05 -0.38 17.70
CA ALA A 62 1.31 -1.15 18.91
C ALA A 62 0.05 -1.18 19.80
N LEU A 63 -0.67 -2.29 19.78
CA LEU A 63 -1.91 -2.44 20.55
C LEU A 63 -1.61 -2.79 22.02
N ILE A 64 -1.95 -1.84 22.90
CA ILE A 64 -1.60 -1.88 24.32
C ILE A 64 -2.91 -1.97 25.13
N HIS A 65 -3.14 -3.16 25.68
CA HIS A 65 -4.25 -3.42 26.60
C HIS A 65 -3.79 -3.30 28.07
N GLU A 66 -4.73 -3.39 29.01
CA GLU A 66 -4.41 -3.44 30.44
C GLU A 66 -3.52 -4.65 30.77
N GLY A 67 -2.38 -4.40 31.43
CA GLY A 67 -1.39 -5.44 31.74
C GLY A 67 -0.48 -5.86 30.56
N TRP A 68 -0.47 -5.09 29.46
CA TRP A 68 0.42 -5.36 28.31
C TRP A 68 1.91 -5.41 28.69
N ALA A 69 2.36 -4.46 29.52
CA ALA A 69 3.75 -4.39 29.98
C ALA A 69 4.11 -5.50 30.98
N ASP A 70 3.13 -5.97 31.74
CA ASP A 70 3.29 -6.93 32.85
C ASP A 70 2.93 -8.36 32.46
N THR A 71 2.69 -8.62 31.18
CA THR A 71 2.41 -9.97 30.69
C THR A 71 3.59 -10.88 31.04
N PRO A 72 3.39 -12.01 31.75
CA PRO A 72 4.49 -12.87 32.18
C PRO A 72 5.18 -13.55 30.99
N ASP A 73 6.49 -13.72 31.08
CA ASP A 73 7.27 -14.54 30.16
C ASP A 73 6.84 -16.01 30.28
N ARG A 74 6.70 -16.69 29.15
CA ARG A 74 6.30 -18.10 29.10
C ARG A 74 7.32 -19.00 29.78
N ASP A 75 8.61 -18.67 29.63
CA ASP A 75 9.71 -19.51 30.13
C ASP A 75 10.12 -19.11 31.55
N ARG A 76 9.76 -17.90 32.01
CA ARG A 76 10.03 -17.35 33.35
C ARG A 76 8.89 -16.47 33.86
N PRO A 77 7.85 -17.05 34.50
CA PRO A 77 6.64 -16.33 34.89
C PRO A 77 6.84 -15.16 35.87
N ASP A 78 7.98 -15.13 36.57
CA ASP A 78 8.41 -14.08 37.50
C ASP A 78 8.92 -12.81 36.80
N ARG A 79 9.14 -12.87 35.48
CA ARG A 79 9.62 -11.75 34.67
C ARG A 79 8.57 -11.34 33.63
N PRO A 80 8.37 -10.05 33.36
CA PRO A 80 7.53 -9.64 32.23
C PRO A 80 8.16 -10.05 30.89
N ALA A 81 7.34 -10.56 29.98
CA ALA A 81 7.73 -11.03 28.66
C ALA A 81 8.49 -9.99 27.85
N LEU A 82 8.16 -8.69 27.96
CA LEU A 82 8.92 -7.63 27.28
C LEU A 82 10.41 -7.62 27.66
N HIS A 83 10.78 -8.01 28.88
CA HIS A 83 12.18 -8.07 29.30
C HIS A 83 12.91 -9.31 28.76
N ALA A 84 12.20 -10.24 28.13
CA ALA A 84 12.76 -11.39 27.45
C ALA A 84 13.20 -10.99 26.02
N PRO A 85 14.46 -11.19 25.62
CA PRO A 85 14.93 -10.88 24.26
C PRO A 85 14.19 -11.65 23.16
N GLN A 86 13.60 -12.79 23.50
CA GLN A 86 12.85 -13.64 22.57
C GLN A 86 11.37 -13.27 22.43
N ASP A 87 10.87 -12.26 23.16
CA ASP A 87 9.48 -11.80 23.04
C ASP A 87 9.25 -11.14 21.68
N TRP A 88 8.32 -11.71 20.91
CA TRP A 88 8.00 -11.25 19.56
C TRP A 88 7.51 -9.80 19.54
N VAL A 89 6.69 -9.40 20.53
CA VAL A 89 6.15 -8.05 20.59
C VAL A 89 7.27 -7.03 20.72
N ARG A 90 8.23 -7.28 21.64
CA ARG A 90 9.44 -6.48 21.75
C ARG A 90 10.22 -6.42 20.44
N ARG A 91 10.53 -7.57 19.84
CA ARG A 91 11.35 -7.65 18.62
C ARG A 91 10.73 -6.89 17.45
N GLU A 92 9.42 -7.01 17.25
CA GLU A 92 8.69 -6.27 16.22
C GLU A 92 8.79 -4.75 16.43
N ILE A 93 8.71 -4.28 17.68
CA ILE A 93 8.85 -2.85 18.00
C ILE A 93 10.31 -2.39 17.80
N GLU A 94 11.29 -3.17 18.24
CA GLU A 94 12.72 -2.87 18.04
C GLU A 94 13.06 -2.75 16.55
N GLU A 95 12.57 -3.69 15.72
CA GLU A 95 12.80 -3.67 14.28
C GLU A 95 12.08 -2.50 13.59
N ALA A 96 10.89 -2.12 14.05
CA ALA A 96 10.19 -0.94 13.52
C ALA A 96 10.89 0.37 13.87
N LEU A 97 11.41 0.50 15.10
CA LEU A 97 12.24 1.64 15.49
C LEU A 97 13.51 1.69 14.64
N ALA A 98 14.18 0.56 14.45
CA ALA A 98 15.40 0.47 13.66
C ALA A 98 15.19 0.77 12.17
N SER A 99 14.02 0.43 11.61
CA SER A 99 13.67 0.73 10.21
C SER A 99 13.18 2.16 10.00
N GLY A 100 12.95 2.93 11.07
CA GLY A 100 12.38 4.28 11.01
C GLY A 100 10.89 4.30 10.65
N ALA A 101 10.17 3.20 10.90
CA ALA A 101 8.72 3.17 10.73
C ALA A 101 8.03 4.10 11.75
N LEU A 102 6.90 4.68 11.36
CA LEU A 102 6.07 5.45 12.29
C LEU A 102 5.45 4.49 13.32
N ILE A 103 5.72 4.70 14.60
CA ILE A 103 5.11 3.90 15.66
C ILE A 103 3.96 4.67 16.30
N VAL A 104 2.79 4.04 16.35
CA VAL A 104 1.60 4.59 16.99
C VAL A 104 1.16 3.63 18.10
N PRO A 105 1.37 3.99 19.38
CA PRO A 105 0.74 3.30 20.49
C PRO A 105 -0.79 3.46 20.40
N VAL A 106 -1.51 2.35 20.45
CA VAL A 106 -2.97 2.29 20.42
C VAL A 106 -3.45 1.65 21.72
N PHE A 107 -3.98 2.46 22.63
CA PHE A 107 -4.46 2.00 23.92
C PHE A 107 -5.87 1.41 23.79
N ILE A 108 -6.06 0.19 24.28
CA ILE A 108 -7.32 -0.54 24.22
C ILE A 108 -8.10 -0.31 25.50
N GLY A 109 -9.15 0.51 25.41
CA GLY A 109 -10.01 0.85 26.54
C GLY A 109 -9.54 2.07 27.33
N ARG A 110 -10.49 2.62 28.11
CA ARG A 110 -10.32 3.89 28.84
C ARG A 110 -9.35 3.85 30.02
N HIS A 111 -9.15 2.68 30.62
CA HIS A 111 -8.39 2.51 31.86
C HIS A 111 -6.91 2.22 31.63
N VAL A 112 -6.46 2.14 30.38
CA VAL A 112 -5.05 1.92 30.06
C VAL A 112 -4.30 3.23 30.29
N GLU A 113 -3.44 3.20 31.31
CA GLU A 113 -2.52 4.28 31.65
C GLU A 113 -1.41 4.43 30.61
N GLN A 114 -0.77 5.60 30.62
CA GLN A 114 0.39 5.84 29.78
C GLN A 114 1.53 4.89 30.15
N LEU A 115 2.29 4.46 29.13
CA LEU A 115 3.47 3.64 29.35
C LEU A 115 4.50 4.41 30.18
N ASP A 116 5.07 3.76 31.20
CA ASP A 116 6.21 4.29 31.94
C ASP A 116 7.51 3.80 31.27
N PRO A 117 8.36 4.68 30.72
CA PRO A 117 9.58 4.28 30.03
C PRO A 117 10.52 3.47 30.93
N ARG A 118 10.48 3.67 32.25
CA ARG A 118 11.31 2.95 33.24
C ARG A 118 10.89 1.49 33.43
N ARG A 119 9.65 1.15 33.05
CA ARG A 119 9.12 -0.22 33.13
C ARG A 119 9.37 -1.00 31.84
N LEU A 120 9.81 -0.33 30.78
CA LEU A 120 10.11 -0.91 29.49
C LEU A 120 11.61 -1.26 29.38
N PRO A 121 11.97 -2.26 28.56
CA PRO A 121 13.35 -2.45 28.11
C PRO A 121 13.88 -1.17 27.45
N GLN A 122 15.16 -0.85 27.69
CA GLN A 122 15.80 0.35 27.15
C GLN A 122 15.65 0.49 25.62
N SER A 123 15.67 -0.63 24.90
CA SER A 123 15.55 -0.67 23.44
C SER A 123 14.19 -0.26 22.88
N ILE A 124 13.13 -0.30 23.70
CA ILE A 124 11.77 0.11 23.29
C ILE A 124 11.21 1.22 24.19
N ALA A 125 12.04 1.82 25.04
CA ALA A 125 11.61 2.86 25.99
C ALA A 125 11.02 4.09 25.28
N GLU A 126 11.49 4.38 24.06
CA GLU A 126 10.96 5.45 23.20
C GLU A 126 9.46 5.30 22.89
N LEU A 127 8.92 4.07 22.90
CA LEU A 127 7.48 3.82 22.70
C LEU A 127 6.61 4.63 23.69
N ALA A 128 7.10 4.87 24.91
CA ALA A 128 6.38 5.63 25.93
C ALA A 128 6.31 7.14 25.63
N GLU A 129 7.22 7.64 24.80
CA GLU A 129 7.30 9.04 24.38
C GLU A 129 6.50 9.31 23.08
N CYS A 130 6.08 8.24 22.39
CA CYS A 130 5.29 8.37 21.17
C CYS A 130 3.88 8.92 21.44
N GLN A 131 3.38 9.75 20.52
CA GLN A 131 1.98 10.17 20.52
C GLN A 131 1.05 8.97 20.33
N TYR A 132 0.13 8.76 21.26
CA TYR A 132 -0.77 7.63 21.26
C TYR A 132 -2.17 7.98 20.74
N THR A 133 -2.97 6.95 20.47
CA THR A 133 -4.41 7.05 20.29
C THR A 133 -5.11 6.02 21.18
N ARG A 134 -6.42 6.19 21.38
CA ARG A 134 -7.26 5.24 22.10
C ARG A 134 -8.29 4.64 21.16
N VAL A 135 -8.65 3.39 21.42
CA VAL A 135 -9.78 2.70 20.80
C VAL A 135 -10.60 2.04 21.89
N GLU A 136 -11.91 2.21 21.85
CA GLU A 136 -12.85 1.51 22.73
C GLU A 136 -13.77 0.62 21.91
N LEU A 137 -14.15 -0.55 22.44
CA LEU A 137 -15.02 -1.46 21.71
C LEU A 137 -16.40 -0.85 21.42
N ALA A 138 -16.89 0.01 22.31
CA ALA A 138 -18.19 0.68 22.17
C ALA A 138 -18.20 1.76 21.07
N THR A 139 -17.06 2.38 20.78
CA THR A 139 -16.90 3.47 19.80
C THR A 139 -15.90 3.11 18.70
N PHE A 140 -15.67 1.81 18.51
CA PHE A 140 -14.56 1.31 17.70
C PHE A 140 -14.56 1.87 16.28
N ASP A 141 -15.72 1.90 15.64
CA ASP A 141 -15.88 2.36 14.25
C ASP A 141 -15.49 3.83 14.09
N ASP A 142 -15.85 4.69 15.05
CA ASP A 142 -15.48 6.10 15.04
C ASP A 142 -13.98 6.29 15.32
N ASP A 143 -13.45 5.56 16.31
CA ASP A 143 -12.05 5.64 16.71
C ASP A 143 -11.12 5.17 15.58
N ILE A 144 -11.44 4.05 14.93
CA ILE A 144 -10.66 3.51 13.82
C ILE A 144 -10.78 4.37 12.57
N THR A 145 -11.93 5.02 12.34
CA THR A 145 -12.10 5.98 11.25
C THR A 145 -11.18 7.19 11.45
N ARG A 146 -11.19 7.78 12.65
CA ARG A 146 -10.29 8.90 13.01
C ARG A 146 -8.82 8.50 12.91
N LEU A 147 -8.46 7.30 13.34
CA LEU A 147 -7.10 6.79 13.17
C LEU A 147 -6.74 6.68 11.69
N GLY A 148 -7.61 6.08 10.88
CA GLY A 148 -7.42 5.97 9.43
C GLY A 148 -7.24 7.35 8.75
N ASP A 149 -8.03 8.35 9.15
CA ASP A 149 -7.92 9.71 8.61
C ASP A 149 -6.55 10.34 8.93
N ARG A 150 -6.10 10.18 10.17
CA ARG A 150 -4.78 10.66 10.61
C ARG A 150 -3.65 9.96 9.85
N LEU A 151 -3.72 8.64 9.70
CA LEU A 151 -2.72 7.86 8.98
C LEU A 151 -2.68 8.24 7.49
N SER A 152 -3.85 8.38 6.86
CA SER A 152 -3.99 8.84 5.47
C SER A 152 -3.41 10.24 5.27
N GLY A 153 -3.60 11.15 6.23
CA GLY A 153 -3.03 12.50 6.17
C GLY A 153 -1.51 12.56 6.35
N GLN A 154 -0.92 11.64 7.10
CA GLN A 154 0.52 11.63 7.39
C GLN A 154 1.34 10.82 6.36
N ILE A 155 0.70 9.86 5.67
CA ILE A 155 1.42 8.86 4.88
C ILE A 155 0.89 8.84 3.46
N PRO A 156 1.66 9.37 2.49
CA PRO A 156 1.22 9.47 1.09
C PRO A 156 0.80 8.14 0.46
N ALA A 157 1.45 7.02 0.81
CA ALA A 157 1.06 5.70 0.29
C ALA A 157 -0.30 5.25 0.79
N LEU A 158 -0.63 5.50 2.06
CA LEU A 158 -1.97 5.21 2.58
C LEU A 158 -3.02 6.14 1.96
N ALA A 159 -2.69 7.41 1.74
CA ALA A 159 -3.56 8.36 1.03
C ALA A 159 -3.92 7.89 -0.39
N ALA A 160 -2.96 7.29 -1.11
CA ALA A 160 -3.18 6.75 -2.45
C ALA A 160 -4.07 5.50 -2.44
N LEU A 161 -4.00 4.70 -1.37
CA LEU A 161 -4.79 3.48 -1.19
C LEU A 161 -6.17 3.72 -0.58
N ASP A 162 -6.45 4.93 -0.09
CA ASP A 162 -7.64 5.25 0.69
C ASP A 162 -8.93 5.20 -0.15
N LYS A 163 -9.74 4.15 0.07
CA LYS A 163 -10.97 3.92 -0.69
C LYS A 163 -12.13 4.84 -0.30
N THR A 164 -12.11 5.41 0.90
CA THR A 164 -13.18 6.28 1.39
C THR A 164 -13.02 7.71 0.90
N ARG A 165 -11.82 8.07 0.40
CA ARG A 165 -11.54 9.39 -0.12
C ARG A 165 -12.26 9.62 -1.47
N PRO A 166 -12.93 10.78 -1.67
CA PRO A 166 -13.51 11.15 -2.95
C PRO A 166 -12.45 11.11 -4.07
N ALA A 167 -12.83 10.65 -5.26
CA ALA A 167 -11.91 10.46 -6.39
C ALA A 167 -11.13 11.73 -6.77
N GLU A 168 -11.70 12.92 -6.51
CA GLU A 168 -11.07 14.22 -6.74
C GLU A 168 -9.90 14.54 -5.81
N GLN A 169 -9.79 13.86 -4.67
CA GLN A 169 -8.76 14.10 -3.64
C GLN A 169 -7.72 12.96 -3.54
N ARG A 170 -7.85 11.89 -4.33
CA ARG A 170 -6.78 10.89 -4.42
C ARG A 170 -5.60 11.49 -5.21
N PRO A 171 -4.35 11.31 -4.75
CA PRO A 171 -3.22 11.60 -5.61
C PRO A 171 -3.38 10.76 -6.88
N ALA A 172 -3.37 11.41 -8.04
CA ALA A 172 -3.46 10.70 -9.31
C ALA A 172 -2.34 9.65 -9.35
N PRO A 173 -2.61 8.40 -9.78
CA PRO A 173 -1.53 7.47 -10.06
C PRO A 173 -0.56 8.19 -10.99
N GLU A 174 0.73 8.11 -10.66
CA GLU A 174 1.82 8.70 -11.44
C GLU A 174 1.72 8.14 -12.85
N GLN A 175 1.01 8.85 -13.73
CA GLN A 175 0.87 8.46 -15.11
C GLN A 175 2.27 8.58 -15.69
N PRO A 176 2.85 7.50 -16.27
CA PRO A 176 4.07 7.67 -17.06
C PRO A 176 3.80 8.80 -18.05
N PRO A 177 4.76 9.71 -18.31
CA PRO A 177 4.54 10.90 -19.11
C PRO A 177 3.90 10.50 -20.45
N ALA A 178 2.59 10.65 -20.53
CA ALA A 178 1.82 10.31 -21.70
C ALA A 178 1.92 11.52 -22.61
N VAL A 179 2.60 11.34 -23.74
CA VAL A 179 2.72 12.37 -24.77
C VAL A 179 1.32 12.67 -25.29
N ARG A 180 0.78 13.84 -24.94
CA ARG A 180 -0.47 14.35 -25.52
C ARG A 180 -0.14 15.17 -26.76
N ASN A 181 -0.45 14.63 -27.93
CA ASN A 181 -0.19 15.30 -29.22
C ASN A 181 -1.45 15.97 -29.81
N ASP A 182 -2.51 16.12 -29.01
CA ASP A 182 -3.84 16.55 -29.46
C ASP A 182 -3.88 17.97 -30.06
N HIS A 183 -2.78 18.73 -29.96
CA HIS A 183 -2.69 20.11 -30.46
C HIS A 183 -1.54 20.37 -31.45
N GLN A 184 -0.73 19.37 -31.86
CA GLN A 184 0.24 19.60 -32.94
C GLN A 184 -0.34 19.18 -34.29
N ARG A 185 -0.51 20.16 -35.17
CA ARG A 185 -0.88 19.96 -36.57
C ARG A 185 0.24 20.50 -37.46
N GLY A 186 0.76 19.63 -38.33
CA GLY A 186 1.79 19.95 -39.34
C GLY A 186 3.21 20.09 -38.79
N GLY A 187 4.18 19.46 -39.47
CA GLY A 187 5.62 19.66 -39.27
C GLY A 187 6.42 18.42 -38.85
N ILE A 188 7.76 18.57 -38.82
CA ILE A 188 8.71 17.60 -38.25
C ILE A 188 9.01 18.05 -36.82
N GLY A 189 8.65 17.22 -35.84
CA GLY A 189 8.86 17.51 -34.42
C GLY A 189 9.73 16.45 -33.75
N ASN A 190 10.49 16.87 -32.73
CA ASN A 190 11.14 15.95 -31.80
C ASN A 190 10.36 16.01 -30.48
N VAL A 191 9.80 14.88 -30.03
CA VAL A 191 9.16 14.78 -28.72
C VAL A 191 10.17 14.19 -27.75
N ALA A 192 10.40 14.88 -26.63
CA ALA A 192 11.20 14.33 -25.55
C ALA A 192 10.51 13.08 -24.96
N GLY A 193 11.13 11.91 -25.15
CA GLY A 193 10.60 10.60 -24.77
C GLY A 193 11.07 9.50 -25.75
N ASN A 194 10.69 8.25 -25.49
CA ASN A 194 11.18 7.05 -26.20
C ASN A 194 10.61 6.87 -27.63
N VAL A 195 10.07 7.92 -28.26
CA VAL A 195 9.21 7.81 -29.46
C VAL A 195 9.90 8.30 -30.74
N GLY A 196 11.08 8.91 -30.67
CA GLY A 196 11.84 9.33 -31.86
C GLY A 196 11.15 10.42 -32.69
N THR A 197 11.68 10.66 -33.90
CA THR A 197 11.16 11.67 -34.84
C THR A 197 9.85 11.18 -35.48
N TYR A 198 8.80 12.00 -35.44
CA TYR A 198 7.54 11.75 -36.16
C TYR A 198 7.29 12.85 -37.19
N VAL A 199 6.54 12.48 -38.23
CA VAL A 199 6.08 13.40 -39.30
C VAL A 199 4.56 13.28 -39.37
N ASN A 200 3.86 14.39 -39.14
CA ASN A 200 2.40 14.44 -39.22
C ASN A 200 1.98 15.37 -40.38
N ASP A 201 1.03 14.90 -41.21
CA ASP A 201 0.46 15.58 -42.39
C ASP A 201 1.49 16.26 -43.32
N ALA A 202 2.14 15.46 -44.17
CA ALA A 202 3.08 15.95 -45.19
C ALA A 202 2.36 16.21 -46.52
N HIS A 203 2.25 17.47 -46.93
CA HIS A 203 1.60 17.86 -48.19
C HIS A 203 2.60 18.22 -49.32
N GLY A 204 3.86 17.78 -49.23
CA GLY A 204 4.90 18.05 -50.23
C GLY A 204 5.98 16.96 -50.30
N PRO A 205 6.81 16.96 -51.37
CA PRO A 205 7.92 16.00 -51.51
C PRO A 205 8.98 16.21 -50.43
N MET A 206 9.33 15.13 -49.74
CA MET A 206 10.23 15.13 -48.59
C MET A 206 11.60 14.57 -49.01
N ASN A 207 12.67 15.35 -48.86
CA ASN A 207 14.03 14.88 -49.07
C ASN A 207 14.62 14.40 -47.73
N THR A 208 14.92 13.12 -47.65
CA THR A 208 15.39 12.42 -46.45
C THR A 208 16.89 12.10 -46.50
N GLY A 209 17.61 12.74 -47.43
CA GLY A 209 19.04 12.56 -47.66
C GLY A 209 19.38 11.31 -48.48
N SER A 210 20.64 11.24 -48.93
CA SER A 210 21.20 10.10 -49.67
C SER A 210 21.86 9.14 -48.70
N GLY A 211 21.07 8.28 -48.05
CA GLY A 211 21.54 7.25 -47.13
C GLY A 211 20.54 6.10 -47.01
N PRO A 212 20.95 4.93 -46.51
CA PRO A 212 20.04 3.82 -46.25
C PRO A 212 18.99 4.23 -45.22
N GLN A 213 17.71 4.00 -45.54
CA GLN A 213 16.61 4.25 -44.63
C GLN A 213 16.14 2.93 -44.03
N TYR A 214 16.12 2.86 -42.70
CA TYR A 214 15.60 1.72 -41.95
C TYR A 214 14.22 2.06 -41.43
N ASN A 215 13.19 1.69 -42.19
CA ASN A 215 11.80 1.97 -41.85
C ASN A 215 11.15 0.68 -41.32
N ALA A 216 11.33 0.40 -40.02
CA ALA A 216 10.69 -0.74 -39.36
C ALA A 216 9.51 -0.23 -38.51
N PRO A 217 8.25 -0.54 -38.85
CA PRO A 217 7.11 -0.14 -38.03
C PRO A 217 7.14 -0.91 -36.71
N HIS A 218 7.24 -0.20 -35.58
CA HIS A 218 7.04 -0.75 -34.26
C HIS A 218 5.74 -0.20 -33.68
N ILE A 219 4.75 -1.07 -33.47
CA ILE A 219 3.39 -0.71 -33.09
C ILE A 219 2.99 -1.53 -31.86
N THR A 220 2.60 -0.86 -30.77
CA THR A 220 2.20 -1.49 -29.51
C THR A 220 0.84 -0.98 -29.04
N GLY A 221 -0.06 -1.88 -28.60
CA GLY A 221 -1.39 -1.54 -28.08
C GLY A 221 -2.51 -2.41 -28.66
N ASP A 222 -3.62 -2.51 -27.92
CA ASP A 222 -4.82 -3.26 -28.34
C ASP A 222 -5.60 -2.50 -29.42
N GLY A 223 -5.96 -3.19 -30.51
CA GLY A 223 -6.76 -2.63 -31.62
C GLY A 223 -5.97 -1.97 -32.75
N ASN A 224 -4.65 -2.15 -32.79
CA ASN A 224 -3.81 -1.55 -33.83
C ASN A 224 -3.83 -2.34 -35.14
N ASN A 225 -4.07 -1.64 -36.27
CA ASN A 225 -3.94 -2.18 -37.63
C ASN A 225 -2.84 -1.42 -38.38
N TYR A 226 -1.96 -2.16 -39.06
CA TYR A 226 -0.98 -1.63 -39.99
C TYR A 226 -1.33 -2.11 -41.40
N VAL A 227 -1.59 -1.17 -42.32
CA VAL A 227 -1.81 -1.46 -43.73
C VAL A 227 -0.78 -0.68 -44.53
N ALA A 228 0.05 -1.38 -45.30
CA ALA A 228 0.99 -0.78 -46.24
C ALA A 228 0.50 -1.05 -47.67
N GLY A 229 0.33 0.01 -48.46
CA GLY A 229 -0.19 -0.04 -49.84
C GLY A 229 -1.61 0.51 -50.00
N ASP A 230 -2.14 0.46 -51.22
CA ASP A 230 -3.48 0.97 -51.55
C ASP A 230 -4.57 0.05 -50.98
N ASN A 231 -5.44 0.63 -50.14
CA ASN A 231 -6.56 -0.10 -49.55
C ASN A 231 -7.87 0.29 -50.24
N ALA A 232 -8.39 -0.60 -51.09
CA ALA A 232 -9.66 -0.43 -51.80
C ALA A 232 -10.85 -1.16 -51.12
N GLY A 233 -10.64 -1.82 -49.98
CA GLY A 233 -11.66 -2.60 -49.27
C GLY A 233 -11.73 -2.21 -47.81
N GLY A 234 -12.75 -1.43 -47.43
CA GLY A 234 -12.89 -0.83 -46.09
C GLY A 234 -12.51 -1.76 -44.94
N ILE A 235 -11.75 -1.21 -43.98
CA ILE A 235 -11.25 -1.92 -42.80
C ILE A 235 -12.42 -2.20 -41.85
N ARG A 236 -12.69 -3.48 -41.54
CA ARG A 236 -13.68 -3.90 -40.54
C ARG A 236 -13.00 -4.46 -39.31
N MET A 237 -13.30 -3.88 -38.15
CA MET A 237 -12.75 -4.29 -36.86
C MET A 237 -13.80 -5.04 -36.03
N GLY A 238 -13.41 -6.15 -35.43
CA GLY A 238 -14.17 -6.84 -34.39
C GLY A 238 -13.43 -6.71 -33.05
N PHE A 239 -14.08 -6.14 -32.05
CA PHE A 239 -13.54 -6.07 -30.69
C PHE A 239 -13.85 -7.36 -29.92
N GLY A 240 -12.98 -7.71 -28.96
CA GLY A 240 -13.02 -8.94 -28.16
C GLY A 240 -14.31 -9.19 -27.38
N THR A 241 -14.35 -10.36 -26.74
CA THR A 241 -15.51 -11.06 -26.18
C THR A 241 -16.44 -10.19 -25.33
N ARG A 242 -17.69 -10.03 -25.79
CA ARG A 242 -18.82 -9.56 -24.97
C ARG A 242 -19.00 -10.49 -23.77
N THR A 243 -18.95 -9.95 -22.56
CA THR A 243 -19.45 -10.61 -21.35
C THR A 243 -20.95 -10.90 -21.54
N PRO A 244 -21.47 -12.11 -21.26
CA PRO A 244 -22.89 -12.38 -21.40
C PRO A 244 -23.68 -11.53 -20.39
N ARG A 245 -24.62 -10.71 -20.85
CA ARG A 245 -25.67 -10.16 -19.97
C ARG A 245 -26.59 -11.32 -19.61
N GLY A 246 -26.55 -11.72 -18.34
CA GLY A 246 -27.49 -12.68 -17.75
C GLY A 246 -28.93 -12.27 -18.02
N GLY A 247 -29.75 -13.25 -18.40
CA GLY A 247 -31.18 -13.09 -18.58
C GLY A 247 -31.95 -13.22 -17.27
N GLU A 248 -33.01 -12.43 -17.17
CA GLU A 248 -34.23 -12.60 -16.37
C GLU A 248 -35.24 -11.60 -17.02
N GLY A 249 -36.50 -11.91 -17.32
CA GLY A 249 -37.26 -13.12 -17.07
C GLY A 249 -38.52 -13.19 -17.94
N ARG A 250 -39.20 -14.32 -17.83
CA ARG A 250 -40.65 -14.46 -17.93
C ARG A 250 -41.15 -14.88 -16.57
#